data_AF-A0A8E2A1Y8-F1
#
_entry.id   AF-A0A8E2A1Y8-F1
#
_cell.length_a   1.000
_cell.length_b   1.000
_cell.length_c   1.000
_cell.angle_alpha   90.00
_cell.angle_beta   90.00
_cell.angle_gamma   90.00
#
_symmetry.space_group_name_H-M   'P 1'
#
loop_
_entity.id
_entity.type
_entity.pdbx_description
1 polymer ?
#
loop_
_entity_poly.entity_id
_entity_poly.type
_entity_poly.pdbx_seq_one_letter_code
_entity_poly.pdbx_strand_id
1 'polypeptide(L)'
;MKASELYALAIEEYRQICILSSMTLRDYCKERHVCYGGIQNWMSRHSIKVADLKPRPVLPDTSASTPEQASCEGQQLYPLSFIKEASEKPVFTGNVFPVLKGVNITFPDGVIITIKEISQEDLNKFIQTYFNQ
;
A
#
# COMPACT_ATOMS: atom_id res chain seq x y z
N MET A 1 -11.91 27.00 17.39
CA MET A 1 -11.84 25.81 16.50
C MET A 1 -12.96 24.86 16.87
N LYS A 2 -13.75 24.43 15.91
CA LYS A 2 -14.77 23.39 16.11
C LYS A 2 -14.10 22.01 16.14
N ALA A 3 -14.66 21.07 16.89
CA ALA A 3 -14.14 19.70 16.97
C ALA A 3 -14.02 19.03 15.57
N SER A 4 -14.92 19.36 14.64
CA SER A 4 -14.85 18.89 13.25
C SER A 4 -13.62 19.38 12.47
N GLU A 5 -13.16 20.60 12.74
CA GLU A 5 -11.96 21.16 12.09
C GLU A 5 -10.69 20.47 12.61
N LEU A 6 -10.66 20.16 13.92
CA LEU A 6 -9.58 19.39 14.53
C LEU A 6 -9.47 17.98 13.93
N TYR A 7 -10.60 17.31 13.69
CA TYR A 7 -10.61 15.98 13.07
C TYR A 7 -10.16 16.02 11.61
N ALA A 8 -10.55 17.04 10.85
CA ALA A 8 -10.10 17.22 9.48
C ALA A 8 -8.57 17.40 9.40
N LEU A 9 -8.01 18.28 10.23
CA LEU A 9 -6.56 18.50 10.32
C LEU A 9 -5.82 17.23 10.76
N ALA A 10 -6.33 16.55 11.78
CA ALA A 10 -5.73 15.31 12.29
C ALA A 10 -5.68 14.20 11.23
N ILE A 11 -6.72 14.11 10.39
CA ILE A 11 -6.75 13.13 9.28
C ILE A 11 -5.77 13.48 8.18
N GLU A 12 -5.63 14.76 7.82
CA GLU A 12 -4.68 15.17 6.79
C GLU A 12 -3.22 14.97 7.24
N GLU A 13 -2.91 15.31 8.49
CA GLU A 13 -1.61 14.98 9.09
C GLU A 13 -1.36 13.47 9.09
N TYR A 14 -2.37 12.67 9.48
CA TYR A 14 -2.25 11.22 9.49
C TYR A 14 -1.95 10.66 8.08
N ARG A 15 -2.54 11.22 7.01
CA ARG A 15 -2.24 10.81 5.63
C ARG A 15 -0.76 10.99 5.28
N GLN A 16 -0.16 12.12 5.67
CA GLN A 16 1.26 12.37 5.44
C GLN A 16 2.15 11.42 6.23
N ILE A 17 1.82 11.16 7.49
CA ILE A 17 2.55 10.22 8.35
C ILE A 17 2.41 8.79 7.84
N CYS A 18 1.23 8.42 7.31
CA CYS A 18 0.96 7.07 6.81
C CYS A 18 1.78 6.70 5.56
N ILE A 19 2.30 7.70 4.83
CA ILE A 19 3.24 7.49 3.72
C ILE A 19 4.64 7.10 4.25
N LEU A 20 5.05 7.71 5.36
CA LEU A 20 6.39 7.55 5.94
C LEU A 20 6.46 6.43 6.99
N SER A 21 5.33 6.05 7.57
CA SER A 21 5.24 5.16 8.72
C SER A 21 4.07 4.18 8.58
N SER A 22 4.28 2.95 9.01
CA SER A 22 3.25 1.90 9.07
C SER A 22 2.25 2.06 10.24
N MET A 23 2.29 3.21 10.91
CA MET A 23 1.52 3.54 12.10
C MET A 23 0.01 3.54 11.84
N THR A 24 -0.75 2.91 12.74
CA THR A 24 -2.20 2.85 12.62
C THR A 24 -2.85 4.15 13.08
N LEU A 25 -4.04 4.46 12.55
CA LEU A 25 -4.81 5.64 12.97
C LEU A 25 -5.09 5.63 14.49
N ARG A 26 -5.19 4.44 15.09
CA ARG A 26 -5.40 4.27 16.53
C ARG A 26 -4.17 4.71 17.33
N ASP A 27 -2.97 4.36 16.88
CA ASP A 27 -1.73 4.78 17.52
C ASP A 27 -1.51 6.29 17.37
N TYR A 28 -1.86 6.87 16.20
CA TYR A 28 -1.82 8.32 15.99
C TYR A 28 -2.77 9.07 16.91
N CYS A 29 -3.99 8.57 17.07
CA CYS A 29 -4.95 9.17 18.01
C CYS A 29 -4.46 9.12 19.46
N LYS A 30 -3.72 8.07 19.87
CA LYS A 30 -3.12 7.98 21.20
C LYS A 30 -2.01 9.01 21.39
N GLU A 31 -1.11 9.15 20.43
CA GLU A 31 0.03 10.08 20.52
C GLU A 31 -0.42 11.55 20.52
N ARG A 32 -1.41 11.90 19.70
CA ARG A 32 -1.94 13.27 19.60
C ARG A 32 -3.08 13.56 20.57
N HIS A 33 -3.43 12.62 21.46
CA HIS A 33 -4.55 12.73 22.40
C HIS A 33 -5.89 13.09 21.72
N VAL A 34 -6.11 12.62 20.49
CA VAL A 34 -7.35 12.87 19.75
C VAL A 34 -8.33 11.72 19.98
N CYS A 35 -9.61 12.06 20.17
CA CYS A 35 -10.65 11.06 20.37
C CYS A 35 -10.86 10.22 19.10
N TYR A 36 -10.40 8.97 19.12
CA TYR A 36 -10.56 8.01 18.02
C TYR A 36 -12.04 7.81 17.63
N GLY A 37 -12.95 7.72 18.62
CA GLY A 37 -14.38 7.58 18.34
C GLY A 37 -14.98 8.81 17.65
N GLY A 38 -14.50 10.01 17.99
CA GLY A 38 -14.88 11.26 17.32
C GLY A 38 -14.40 11.30 15.87
N ILE A 39 -13.15 10.89 15.63
CA ILE A 39 -12.58 10.74 14.28
C ILE A 39 -13.37 9.71 13.46
N GLN A 40 -13.70 8.54 14.02
CA GLN A 40 -14.51 7.53 13.33
C GLN A 40 -15.89 8.05 12.93
N ASN A 41 -16.55 8.78 13.83
CA ASN A 41 -17.85 9.40 13.54
C ASN A 41 -17.72 10.45 12.43
N TRP A 42 -16.69 11.30 12.51
CA TRP A 42 -16.41 12.32 11.51
C TRP A 42 -16.13 11.69 10.14
N MET A 43 -15.25 10.70 10.07
CA MET A 43 -14.98 9.93 8.85
C MET A 43 -16.24 9.30 8.26
N SER A 44 -17.10 8.73 9.10
CA SER A 44 -18.38 8.14 8.66
C SER A 44 -19.33 9.16 8.05
N ARG A 45 -19.37 10.39 8.57
CA ARG A 45 -20.17 11.49 8.00
C ARG A 45 -19.63 12.01 6.68
N HIS A 46 -18.31 11.92 6.49
CA HIS A 46 -17.60 12.38 5.29
C HIS A 46 -17.36 11.25 4.27
N SER A 47 -17.89 10.05 4.50
CA SER A 47 -17.72 8.87 3.64
C SER A 47 -16.25 8.46 3.41
N ILE A 48 -15.38 8.73 4.38
CA ILE A 48 -13.96 8.37 4.33
C ILE A 48 -13.77 7.03 5.06
N LYS A 49 -13.17 6.02 4.42
CA LYS A 49 -12.79 4.79 5.12
C LYS A 49 -11.33 4.87 5.55
N VAL A 50 -10.99 4.18 6.63
CA VAL A 50 -9.60 4.07 7.09
C VAL A 50 -8.68 3.48 6.01
N ALA A 51 -9.23 2.64 5.13
CA ALA A 51 -8.53 2.10 3.97
C ALA A 51 -8.15 3.16 2.92
N ASP A 52 -8.93 4.23 2.78
CA ASP A 52 -8.64 5.34 1.85
C ASP A 52 -7.53 6.27 2.36
N LEU A 53 -7.24 6.22 3.67
CA LEU A 53 -6.19 7.03 4.31
C LEU A 53 -4.81 6.45 4.10
N LYS A 54 -4.70 5.13 3.97
CA LYS A 54 -3.44 4.48 3.68
C LYS A 54 -3.19 4.61 2.18
N PRO A 55 -2.01 5.06 1.74
CA PRO A 55 -1.70 5.06 0.32
C PRO A 55 -1.90 3.63 -0.20
N ARG A 56 -2.93 3.46 -1.03
CA ARG A 56 -3.16 2.22 -1.74
C ARG A 56 -1.90 2.02 -2.58
N PRO A 57 -1.18 0.90 -2.47
CA PRO A 57 -0.15 0.59 -3.45
C PRO A 57 -0.85 0.65 -4.80
N VAL A 58 -0.41 1.59 -5.64
CA VAL A 58 -0.86 1.73 -7.00
C VAL A 58 -0.36 0.48 -7.71
N LEU A 59 -1.16 -0.59 -7.64
CA LEU A 59 -1.16 -1.56 -8.71
C LEU A 59 -1.67 -0.79 -9.93
N PRO A 60 -0.98 -0.85 -11.08
CA PRO A 60 -1.47 -0.21 -12.29
C PRO A 60 -2.87 -0.76 -12.58
N ASP A 61 -3.87 0.12 -12.46
CA ASP A 61 -5.24 -0.15 -12.89
C ASP A 61 -5.20 -0.31 -14.41
N THR A 62 -5.21 -1.56 -14.90
CA THR A 62 -5.86 -1.85 -16.17
C THR A 62 -7.34 -1.56 -15.96
N SER A 63 -7.71 -0.33 -16.31
CA SER A 63 -9.08 0.09 -16.47
C SER A 63 -9.79 -0.87 -17.42
N ALA A 64 -10.86 -1.51 -16.94
CA ALA A 64 -11.86 -2.07 -17.82
C ALA A 64 -13.22 -1.94 -17.13
N SER A 65 -13.79 -0.74 -17.28
CA SER A 65 -15.23 -0.57 -17.34
C SER A 65 -15.82 -1.62 -18.28
N THR A 66 -16.81 -2.36 -17.81
CA THR A 66 -17.72 -3.11 -18.67
C THR A 66 -18.42 -2.10 -19.60
N PRO A 67 -18.48 -2.36 -20.91
CA PRO A 67 -19.65 -3.05 -21.45
C PRO A 67 -19.36 -4.03 -22.61
N GLU A 68 -20.32 -4.94 -22.80
CA GLU A 68 -20.74 -5.65 -24.03
C GLU A 68 -19.74 -5.94 -25.18
N GLN A 69 -19.49 -7.25 -25.37
CA GLN A 69 -19.88 -8.03 -26.54
C GLN A 69 -19.49 -7.55 -27.96
N ALA A 70 -18.43 -8.15 -28.53
CA ALA A 70 -18.27 -8.63 -29.93
C ALA A 70 -16.80 -9.06 -30.14
N SER A 71 -16.49 -10.35 -30.32
CA SER A 71 -16.39 -11.10 -31.59
C SER A 71 -15.14 -10.84 -32.45
N CYS A 72 -14.42 -11.94 -32.75
CA CYS A 72 -13.36 -12.17 -33.76
C CYS A 72 -11.99 -11.51 -33.50
N GLU A 73 -10.82 -12.08 -33.79
CA GLU A 73 -10.32 -13.39 -34.21
C GLU A 73 -8.78 -13.29 -34.10
N GLY A 74 -8.11 -14.37 -33.69
CA GLY A 74 -6.70 -14.59 -34.02
C GLY A 74 -5.64 -13.89 -33.14
N GLN A 75 -5.29 -14.54 -32.02
CA GLN A 75 -3.90 -14.73 -31.58
C GLN A 75 -3.89 -15.74 -30.43
N GLN A 76 -3.40 -16.96 -30.71
CA GLN A 76 -3.19 -17.99 -29.69
C GLN A 76 -2.14 -17.52 -28.68
N LEU A 77 -2.59 -17.04 -27.53
CA LEU A 77 -1.78 -16.95 -26.32
C LEU A 77 -2.23 -18.07 -25.40
N TYR A 78 -1.32 -19.00 -25.11
CA TYR A 78 -1.56 -20.10 -24.18
C TYR A 78 -2.03 -19.54 -22.82
N PRO A 79 -3.14 -20.02 -22.24
CA PRO A 79 -3.47 -19.68 -20.87
C PRO A 79 -2.45 -20.32 -19.94
N LEU A 80 -1.60 -19.50 -19.33
CA LEU A 80 -0.84 -19.88 -18.14
C LEU A 80 -1.86 -20.21 -17.05
N SER A 81 -2.11 -21.51 -16.89
CA SER A 81 -2.94 -22.03 -15.82
C SER A 81 -2.15 -21.89 -14.52
N PHE A 82 -2.44 -20.86 -13.74
CA PHE A 82 -1.99 -20.84 -12.35
C PHE A 82 -2.80 -21.92 -11.62
N ILE A 83 -2.10 -22.99 -11.24
CA ILE A 83 -2.63 -23.97 -10.31
C ILE A 83 -3.03 -23.18 -9.06
N LYS A 84 -4.33 -23.21 -8.74
CA LYS A 84 -4.85 -22.73 -7.47
C LYS A 84 -4.32 -23.69 -6.40
N GLU A 85 -3.13 -23.44 -5.90
CA GLU A 85 -2.64 -24.11 -4.72
C GLU A 85 -3.43 -23.54 -3.53
N ALA A 86 -4.37 -24.35 -3.05
CA ALA A 86 -5.05 -24.11 -1.80
C ALA A 86 -4.17 -24.67 -0.68
N SER A 87 -3.47 -23.82 0.05
CA SER A 87 -2.86 -24.08 1.37
C SER A 87 -2.06 -22.84 1.75
N GLU A 88 -2.08 -22.23 2.92
CA GLU A 88 -2.71 -22.42 4.22
C GLU A 88 -2.64 -21.02 4.88
N LYS A 89 -3.45 -20.77 5.91
CA LYS A 89 -3.32 -19.55 6.74
C LYS A 89 -1.85 -19.37 7.19
N PRO A 90 -1.22 -18.20 7.02
CA PRO A 90 0.07 -17.96 7.66
C PRO A 90 -0.16 -17.88 9.17
N VAL A 91 0.23 -18.94 9.86
CA VAL A 91 0.50 -18.94 11.29
C VAL A 91 1.74 -18.06 11.48
N PHE A 92 1.55 -16.88 12.06
CA PHE A 92 2.64 -16.02 12.50
C PHE A 92 3.35 -16.69 13.68
N THR A 93 4.48 -17.34 13.40
CA THR A 93 5.43 -17.80 14.41
C THR A 93 6.83 -17.30 14.05
N GLY A 94 7.40 -16.49 14.95
CA GLY A 94 8.82 -16.15 14.97
C GLY A 94 9.17 -14.89 14.17
N ASN A 95 10.00 -14.02 14.77
CA ASN A 95 10.56 -12.80 14.19
C ASN A 95 11.44 -13.10 12.96
N VAL A 96 10.81 -13.43 11.84
CA VAL A 96 11.45 -13.52 10.53
C VAL A 96 11.10 -12.22 9.81
N PHE A 97 12.07 -11.33 9.66
CA PHE A 97 11.88 -10.16 8.81
C PHE A 97 11.49 -10.63 7.41
N PRO A 98 10.41 -10.09 6.83
CA PRO A 98 9.94 -10.56 5.52
C PRO A 98 11.01 -10.26 4.48
N VAL A 99 11.60 -11.32 3.95
CA VAL A 99 12.51 -11.23 2.80
C VAL A 99 11.67 -10.96 1.55
N LEU A 100 12.00 -9.89 0.84
CA LEU A 100 11.33 -9.48 -0.39
C LEU A 100 11.92 -10.23 -1.57
N LYS A 101 11.08 -10.90 -2.36
CA LYS A 101 11.47 -11.63 -3.57
C LYS A 101 11.04 -10.87 -4.81
N GLY A 102 11.91 -10.80 -5.82
CA GLY A 102 11.61 -10.22 -7.13
C GLY A 102 11.39 -8.70 -7.11
N VAL A 103 12.24 -7.95 -6.41
CA VAL A 103 12.15 -6.49 -6.34
C VAL A 103 12.68 -5.88 -7.64
N ASN A 104 11.94 -4.94 -8.22
CA ASN A 104 12.36 -4.19 -9.41
C ASN A 104 12.43 -2.70 -9.06
N ILE A 105 13.61 -2.09 -9.27
CA ILE A 105 13.87 -0.68 -8.98
C ILE A 105 14.13 0.01 -10.32
N THR A 106 13.27 0.98 -10.67
CA THR A 106 13.40 1.79 -11.88
C THR A 106 13.95 3.16 -11.52
N PHE A 107 15.09 3.51 -12.11
CA PHE A 107 15.74 4.81 -11.94
C PHE A 107 15.23 5.82 -12.98
N PRO A 108 15.33 7.14 -12.69
CA PRO A 108 14.89 8.18 -13.63
C PRO A 108 15.65 8.16 -14.97
N ASP A 109 16.85 7.58 -14.99
CA ASP A 109 17.65 7.36 -16.20
C ASP A 109 17.13 6.20 -17.08
N GLY A 110 16.04 5.52 -16.64
CA GLY A 110 15.47 4.37 -17.33
C GLY A 110 16.14 3.04 -17.01
N VAL A 111 17.21 3.04 -16.20
CA VAL A 111 17.86 1.82 -15.73
C VAL A 111 16.93 1.05 -14.79
N ILE A 112 16.81 -0.26 -14.99
CA ILE A 112 16.03 -1.16 -14.13
C ILE A 112 16.97 -2.16 -13.46
N ILE A 113 16.96 -2.18 -12.12
CA ILE A 113 17.67 -3.18 -11.31
C ILE A 113 16.67 -4.19 -10.77
N THR A 114 16.85 -5.46 -11.15
CA THR A 114 16.05 -6.58 -10.65
C THR A 114 16.82 -7.36 -9.60
N ILE A 115 16.27 -7.39 -8.39
CA ILE A 115 16.86 -8.08 -7.25
C ILE A 115 16.02 -9.32 -6.95
N LYS A 116 16.66 -10.50 -7.04
CA LYS A 116 15.99 -11.79 -6.84
C LYS A 116 15.43 -11.94 -5.43
N GLU A 117 16.22 -11.56 -4.43
CA GLU A 117 15.87 -11.66 -3.02
C GLU A 117 16.63 -10.59 -2.23
N ILE A 118 15.96 -9.87 -1.33
CA ILE A 118 16.55 -8.84 -0.47
C ILE A 118 15.78 -8.66 0.84
N SER A 119 16.48 -8.38 1.93
CA SER A 119 15.86 -8.02 3.19
C SER A 119 15.30 -6.59 3.15
N GLN A 120 14.32 -6.27 4.00
CA GLN A 120 13.78 -4.90 4.09
C GLN A 120 14.86 -3.88 4.51
N GLU A 121 15.77 -4.26 5.41
CA GLU A 121 16.85 -3.41 5.90
C GLU A 121 17.88 -3.10 4.80
N ASP A 122 18.29 -4.12 4.05
CA ASP A 122 19.26 -3.96 2.96
C ASP A 122 18.66 -3.17 1.81
N LEU A 123 17.37 -3.35 1.51
CA LEU A 123 16.68 -2.55 0.50
C LEU A 123 16.65 -1.07 0.87
N ASN A 124 16.34 -0.74 2.13
CA ASN A 124 16.34 0.64 2.60
C ASN A 124 17.75 1.25 2.54
N LYS A 125 18.77 0.49 2.96
CA LYS A 125 20.17 0.92 2.87
C LYS A 125 20.64 1.12 1.43
N PHE A 126 20.23 0.24 0.51
CA PHE A 126 20.52 0.34 -0.92
C PHE A 126 19.95 1.63 -1.50
N ILE A 127 18.68 1.92 -1.21
CA ILE A 127 18.00 3.14 -1.67
C ILE A 127 18.69 4.38 -1.08
N GLN A 128 18.96 4.40 0.22
CA GLN A 128 19.63 5.54 0.87
C GLN A 128 21.04 5.77 0.31
N THR A 129 21.79 4.71 0.01
CA THR A 129 23.13 4.84 -0.58
C THR A 129 23.07 5.47 -1.97
N TYR A 130 22.03 5.15 -2.75
CA TYR A 130 21.83 5.76 -4.06
C TYR A 130 21.45 7.25 -3.97
N PHE A 131 20.58 7.63 -3.03
CA PHE A 131 20.12 9.03 -2.90
C PHE A 131 21.10 9.97 -2.18
N ASN A 132 22.05 9.43 -1.39
CA ASN A 132 23.06 10.23 -0.69
C ASN A 132 24.41 10.31 -1.44
N GLN A 133 24.46 9.81 -2.69
CA GLN A 133 25.60 9.98 -3.59
C GLN A 133 25.39 11.22 -4.47
#